data_AF-F0ILW2-F1
#
_entry.id   AF-F0ILW2-F1
#
_cell.length_a   1.000
_cell.length_b   1.000
_cell.length_c   1.000
_cell.angle_alpha   90.00
_cell.angle_beta   90.00
_cell.angle_gamma   90.00
#
_symmetry.space_group_name_H-M   'P 1'
#
loop_
_entity.id
_entity.type
_entity.pdbx_description
1 polymer ?
#
loop_
_entity_poly.entity_id
_entity_poly.type
_entity_poly.pdbx_seq_one_letter_code
_entity_poly.pdbx_strand_id
1 'polypeptide(L)'
;MITSVIFIVSLLFLLRRFKSRRSRIVISLLYSLFVVWYVQAILNYGKYTLQPGQSVELRVSPNTDQLEYSSELMLKKLNDAKIKLSGTNVWSEKFGDVLFGVREKKVIKISSTEGDKNELPNNQKDIHLVEDGIVVSYK
;
A
#
# COMPACT_ATOMS: atom_id res chain seq x y z
N MET A 1 -14.93 -9.84 -11.66
CA MET A 1 -16.19 -9.87 -12.43
C MET A 1 -16.61 -11.29 -12.81
N ILE A 2 -15.75 -12.13 -13.40
CA ILE A 2 -16.10 -13.50 -13.82
C ILE A 2 -16.59 -14.39 -12.66
N THR A 3 -15.95 -14.31 -11.49
CA THR A 3 -16.32 -15.09 -10.30
C THR A 3 -17.72 -14.76 -9.77
N SER A 4 -18.11 -13.49 -9.78
CA SER A 4 -19.45 -13.05 -9.34
C SER A 4 -20.56 -13.54 -10.27
N VAL A 5 -20.31 -13.61 -11.58
CA VAL A 5 -21.28 -14.12 -12.55
C VAL A 5 -21.49 -15.62 -12.38
N ILE A 6 -20.40 -16.39 -12.20
CA ILE A 6 -20.46 -17.84 -11.97
C ILE A 6 -21.29 -18.15 -10.72
N PHE A 7 -21.13 -17.37 -9.65
CA PHE A 7 -21.87 -17.54 -8.38
C PHE A 7 -23.38 -17.30 -8.52
N ILE A 8 -23.79 -16.30 -9.29
CA ILE A 8 -25.23 -16.02 -9.54
C ILE A 8 -25.83 -17.14 -10.40
N VAL A 9 -25.12 -17.59 -11.42
CA VAL A 9 -25.57 -18.68 -12.30
C VAL A 9 -25.70 -19.99 -11.52
N SER A 10 -24.74 -20.32 -10.63
CA SER A 10 -24.83 -21.52 -9.80
C SER A 10 -26.02 -21.50 -8.84
N LEU A 11 -26.33 -20.33 -8.25
CA LEU A 11 -27.51 -20.15 -7.39
C LEU A 11 -28.81 -20.45 -8.16
N LEU A 12 -28.97 -19.84 -9.33
CA LEU A 12 -30.16 -20.04 -10.17
C LEU A 12 -30.30 -21.51 -10.60
N PHE A 13 -29.18 -22.17 -10.92
CA PHE A 13 -29.18 -23.57 -11.31
C PHE A 13 -29.58 -24.49 -10.14
N LEU A 14 -29.08 -24.23 -8.93
CA LEU A 14 -29.42 -24.98 -7.73
C LEU A 14 -30.90 -24.82 -7.33
N LEU A 15 -31.43 -23.60 -7.38
CA LEU A 15 -32.84 -23.33 -7.10
C LEU A 15 -33.78 -23.99 -8.12
N ARG A 16 -33.34 -24.09 -9.38
CA ARG A 16 -34.08 -24.77 -10.45
C ARG A 16 -34.03 -26.30 -10.30
N ARG A 17 -32.88 -26.85 -9.94
CA ARG A 17 -32.66 -28.31 -9.79
C ARG A 17 -33.43 -28.89 -8.60
N PHE A 18 -33.46 -28.20 -7.48
CA PHE A 18 -34.15 -28.68 -6.28
C PHE A 18 -35.61 -28.20 -6.25
N LYS A 19 -36.54 -29.15 -6.45
CA LYS A 19 -37.99 -28.90 -6.44
C LYS A 19 -38.60 -28.87 -5.04
N SER A 20 -37.89 -29.40 -4.04
CA SER A 20 -38.35 -29.45 -2.65
C SER A 20 -38.32 -28.05 -2.01
N ARG A 21 -39.43 -27.65 -1.38
CA ARG A 21 -39.57 -26.33 -0.72
C ARG A 21 -38.54 -26.14 0.40
N ARG A 22 -38.29 -27.19 1.19
CA ARG A 22 -37.30 -27.17 2.28
C ARG A 22 -35.88 -26.96 1.75
N SER A 23 -35.51 -27.63 0.67
CA SER A 23 -34.19 -27.50 0.04
C SER A 23 -33.96 -26.09 -0.50
N ARG A 24 -34.96 -25.47 -1.14
CA ARG A 24 -34.86 -24.07 -1.61
C ARG A 24 -34.62 -23.09 -0.45
N ILE A 25 -35.33 -23.27 0.66
CA ILE A 25 -35.14 -22.42 1.85
C ILE A 25 -33.71 -22.55 2.39
N VAL A 26 -33.21 -23.79 2.53
CA VAL A 26 -31.85 -24.05 3.03
C VAL A 26 -30.79 -23.47 2.09
N ILE A 27 -30.94 -23.64 0.77
CA ILE A 27 -30.01 -23.08 -0.23
C ILE A 27 -29.98 -21.57 -0.16
N SER A 28 -31.15 -20.91 -0.12
CA SER A 28 -31.23 -19.45 -0.01
C SER A 28 -30.59 -18.95 1.28
N LEU A 29 -30.79 -19.65 2.40
CA LEU A 29 -30.24 -19.27 3.69
C LEU A 29 -28.71 -19.38 3.70
N LEU A 30 -28.15 -20.46 3.15
CA LEU A 30 -26.70 -20.64 2.99
C LEU A 30 -26.09 -19.56 2.08
N TYR A 31 -26.74 -19.25 0.95
CA TYR A 31 -26.25 -18.21 0.04
C TYR A 31 -26.31 -16.81 0.65
N SER A 32 -27.39 -16.47 1.36
CA SER A 32 -27.46 -15.20 2.09
C SER A 32 -26.35 -15.11 3.14
N LEU A 33 -26.09 -16.18 3.89
CA LEU A 33 -25.02 -16.21 4.89
C LEU A 33 -23.65 -15.97 4.25
N PHE A 34 -23.40 -16.61 3.10
CA PHE A 34 -22.17 -16.44 2.33
C PHE A 34 -22.01 -15.00 1.83
N VAL A 35 -23.07 -14.38 1.32
CA VAL A 35 -23.04 -12.98 0.84
C VAL A 35 -22.69 -12.03 1.98
N VAL A 36 -23.31 -12.18 3.16
CA VAL A 36 -22.98 -11.35 4.33
C VAL A 36 -21.51 -11.49 4.71
N TRP A 37 -21.00 -12.74 4.78
CA TRP A 37 -19.59 -12.99 5.09
C TRP A 37 -18.65 -12.38 4.04
N TYR A 38 -18.97 -12.53 2.75
CA TYR A 38 -18.18 -11.99 1.64
C TYR A 38 -18.09 -10.47 1.67
N VAL A 39 -19.21 -9.78 1.91
CA VAL A 39 -19.25 -8.31 2.04
C VAL A 39 -18.41 -7.86 3.24
N GLN A 40 -18.56 -8.53 4.40
CA GLN A 40 -17.77 -8.22 5.59
C GLN A 40 -16.27 -8.38 5.34
N ALA A 41 -15.87 -9.45 4.63
CA ALA A 41 -14.49 -9.70 4.27
C ALA A 41 -13.95 -8.59 3.36
N ILE A 42 -14.62 -8.24 2.26
CA ILE A 42 -14.17 -7.18 1.35
C ILE A 42 -14.05 -5.84 2.08
N LEU A 43 -15.04 -5.47 2.89
CA LEU A 43 -15.01 -4.21 3.63
C LEU A 43 -13.86 -4.17 4.65
N ASN A 44 -13.47 -5.30 5.23
CA ASN A 44 -12.33 -5.37 6.14
C ASN A 44 -10.98 -5.44 5.40
N TYR A 45 -10.87 -6.20 4.30
CA TYR A 45 -9.65 -6.28 3.48
C TYR A 45 -9.35 -4.95 2.76
N GLY A 46 -10.38 -4.20 2.37
CA GLY A 46 -10.26 -2.88 1.76
C GLY A 46 -9.62 -1.84 2.69
N LYS A 47 -9.70 -2.02 4.02
CA LYS A 47 -9.07 -1.11 4.99
C LYS A 47 -7.54 -1.20 4.99
N TYR A 48 -6.99 -2.34 4.59
CA TYR A 48 -5.54 -2.60 4.63
C TYR A 48 -4.86 -2.45 3.27
N THR A 49 -5.60 -2.11 2.22
CA THR A 49 -5.08 -2.05 0.85
C THR A 49 -5.36 -0.68 0.24
N LEU A 50 -4.30 0.08 -0.06
CA LEU A 50 -4.39 1.37 -0.75
C LEU A 50 -4.68 1.17 -2.24
N GLN A 51 -5.74 1.81 -2.76
CA GLN A 51 -5.99 1.86 -4.20
C GLN A 51 -5.09 2.92 -4.87
N PRO A 52 -4.80 2.78 -6.18
CA PRO A 52 -4.07 3.81 -6.92
C PRO A 52 -4.73 5.20 -6.78
N GLY A 53 -3.93 6.21 -6.46
CA GLY A 53 -4.41 7.59 -6.25
C GLY A 53 -4.91 7.90 -4.84
N GLN A 54 -5.02 6.90 -3.96
CA GLN A 54 -5.27 7.12 -2.53
C GLN A 54 -3.96 7.37 -1.78
N SER A 55 -4.00 8.24 -0.77
CA SER A 55 -2.91 8.48 0.18
C SER A 55 -3.34 8.06 1.57
N VAL A 56 -2.40 7.52 2.35
CA VAL A 56 -2.60 7.24 3.77
C VAL A 56 -1.73 8.20 4.57
N GLU A 57 -2.30 8.76 5.63
CA GLU A 57 -1.57 9.56 6.61
C GLU A 57 -1.25 8.64 7.80
N LEU A 58 0.03 8.30 7.98
CA LEU A 58 0.51 7.52 9.12
C LEU A 58 0.84 8.48 10.26
N ARG A 59 -0.12 8.70 11.17
CA ARG A 59 0.13 9.48 12.38
C ARG A 59 0.83 8.62 13.42
N VAL A 60 2.09 8.91 13.64
CA VAL A 60 2.85 8.38 14.76
C VAL A 60 2.64 9.35 15.93
N SER A 61 2.09 8.86 17.03
CA SER A 61 2.01 9.64 18.28
C SER A 61 3.23 9.28 19.13
N PRO A 62 4.33 10.07 19.09
CA PRO A 62 5.45 9.87 19.99
C PRO A 62 5.00 10.14 21.43
N ASN A 63 5.66 9.48 22.38
CA ASN A 63 5.41 9.73 23.80
C ASN A 63 5.84 11.17 24.12
N THR A 64 5.02 11.91 24.88
CA THR A 64 5.15 13.37 25.09
C THR A 64 6.41 13.80 25.82
N ASP A 65 7.20 12.85 26.31
CA ASP A 65 8.49 13.07 26.96
C ASP A 65 9.64 13.28 25.94
N GLN A 66 9.36 13.17 24.64
CA GLN A 66 10.32 13.42 23.56
C GLN A 66 10.14 14.83 22.99
N LEU A 67 11.17 15.66 23.16
CA LEU A 67 11.14 17.12 23.04
C LEU A 67 10.82 17.66 21.62
N GLU A 68 10.96 16.88 20.55
CA GLU A 68 10.69 17.34 19.18
C GLU A 68 10.36 16.18 18.24
N TYR A 69 9.10 15.92 17.88
CA TYR A 69 8.81 15.13 16.67
C TYR A 69 7.49 15.52 16.01
N SER A 70 7.61 16.28 14.91
CA SER A 70 6.63 16.37 13.82
C SER A 70 7.17 15.50 12.67
N SER A 71 7.02 14.18 12.76
CA SER A 71 7.38 13.27 11.66
C SER A 71 6.14 13.00 10.83
N GLU A 72 5.74 13.94 9.98
CA GLU A 72 4.68 13.72 8.99
C GLU A 72 5.21 12.83 7.86
N LEU A 73 5.39 11.53 8.14
CA LEU A 73 5.74 10.56 7.11
C LEU A 73 4.54 10.38 6.16
N MET A 74 4.69 10.82 4.92
CA MET A 74 3.65 10.71 3.90
C MET A 74 3.99 9.61 2.90
N LEU A 75 3.01 8.73 2.65
CA LEU A 75 3.11 7.65 1.68
C LEU A 75 2.01 7.79 0.63
N LYS A 76 2.41 7.88 -0.64
CA LYS A 76 1.51 7.96 -1.79
C LYS A 76 1.77 6.81 -2.76
N LYS A 77 0.79 5.94 -2.97
CA LYS A 77 0.86 4.89 -4.01
C LYS A 77 0.65 5.53 -5.38
N LEU A 78 1.67 5.45 -6.24
CA LEU A 78 1.59 5.98 -7.61
C LEU A 78 0.96 4.96 -8.56
N ASN A 79 1.37 3.71 -8.46
CA ASN A 79 0.80 2.56 -9.18
C ASN A 79 1.18 1.26 -8.46
N ASP A 80 0.91 0.09 -9.06
CA ASP A 80 1.17 -1.21 -8.42
C ASP A 80 2.65 -1.54 -8.23
N ALA A 81 3.56 -0.79 -8.86
CA ALA A 81 5.00 -1.00 -8.79
C ALA A 81 5.77 0.21 -8.23
N LYS A 82 5.09 1.30 -7.81
CA LYS A 82 5.75 2.54 -7.37
C LYS A 82 5.02 3.21 -6.20
N ILE A 83 5.79 3.59 -5.20
CA ILE A 83 5.37 4.46 -4.08
C ILE A 83 6.23 5.72 -4.04
N LYS A 84 5.64 6.83 -3.60
CA LYS A 84 6.34 8.05 -3.23
C LYS A 84 6.35 8.18 -1.71
N LEU A 85 7.51 8.47 -1.16
CA LEU A 85 7.74 8.71 0.26
C LEU A 85 8.21 10.15 0.46
N SER A 86 7.55 10.91 1.33
CA SER A 86 7.86 12.32 1.62
C SER A 86 7.70 12.63 3.11
N GLY A 87 8.15 13.81 3.55
CA GLY A 87 8.02 14.27 4.94
C GLY A 87 9.29 14.21 5.79
N THR A 88 10.42 13.78 5.21
CA THR A 88 11.75 13.92 5.81
C THR A 88 12.72 14.53 4.81
N ASN A 89 13.75 15.18 5.32
CA ASN A 89 14.78 15.83 4.53
C ASN A 89 15.81 14.84 3.96
N VAL A 90 15.92 13.63 4.53
CA VAL A 90 16.90 12.62 4.14
C VAL A 90 16.27 11.24 4.15
N TRP A 91 16.55 10.46 3.11
CA TRP A 91 16.20 9.04 3.01
C TRP A 91 17.42 8.17 2.78
N SER A 92 17.38 6.92 3.24
CA SER A 92 18.39 5.91 2.96
C SER A 92 17.80 4.52 3.04
N GLU A 93 18.41 3.57 2.35
CA GLU A 93 18.10 2.16 2.57
C GLU A 93 18.67 1.70 3.91
N LYS A 94 18.03 0.70 4.53
CA LYS A 94 18.56 0.09 5.75
C LYS A 94 19.87 -0.63 5.39
N PHE A 95 20.97 -0.19 6.01
CA PHE A 95 22.33 -0.63 5.69
C PHE A 95 22.86 -0.18 4.32
N GLY A 96 22.18 0.76 3.65
CA GLY A 96 22.68 1.37 2.42
C GLY A 96 23.77 2.41 2.69
N ASP A 97 24.66 2.57 1.72
CA ASP A 97 25.69 3.62 1.70
C ASP A 97 25.27 4.84 0.87
N VAL A 98 23.99 4.93 0.48
CA VAL A 98 23.45 6.04 -0.32
C VAL A 98 22.39 6.80 0.48
N LEU A 99 22.57 8.12 0.53
CA LEU A 99 21.65 9.07 1.13
C LEU A 99 20.98 9.90 0.03
N PHE A 100 19.67 10.09 0.16
CA PHE A 100 18.85 10.93 -0.72
C PHE A 100 18.45 12.18 0.05
N GLY A 101 19.20 13.26 -0.13
CA GLY A 101 18.97 14.56 0.49
C GLY A 101 17.90 15.35 -0.27
N VAL A 102 16.66 15.33 0.23
CA VAL A 102 15.51 16.06 -0.32
C VAL A 102 15.75 17.57 -0.25
N ARG A 103 16.21 18.07 0.90
CA ARG A 103 16.47 19.49 1.12
C ARG A 103 17.56 20.03 0.19
N GLU A 104 18.62 19.26 0.01
CA GLU A 104 19.77 19.63 -0.81
C GLU A 104 19.55 19.33 -2.30
N LYS A 105 18.53 18.53 -2.62
CA LYS A 105 18.27 17.98 -3.96
C LYS A 105 19.45 17.18 -4.50
N LYS A 106 20.11 16.40 -3.63
CA LYS A 106 21.34 15.65 -3.91
C LYS A 106 21.26 14.21 -3.48
N VAL A 107 21.96 13.33 -4.20
CA VAL A 107 22.21 11.95 -3.79
C VAL A 107 23.67 11.86 -3.37
N ILE A 108 23.94 11.31 -2.19
CA ILE A 108 25.26 11.33 -1.56
C ILE A 108 25.65 9.91 -1.20
N LYS A 109 26.86 9.49 -1.58
CA LYS A 109 27.46 8.25 -1.12
C LYS A 109 28.18 8.46 0.21
N ILE A 110 27.95 7.61 1.19
CA ILE A 110 28.71 7.60 2.44
C ILE A 110 30.04 6.90 2.12
N SER A 111 31.07 7.67 1.77
CA SER A 111 32.44 7.14 1.68
C SER A 111 33.15 7.26 3.02
N SER A 112 34.10 6.35 3.28
CA SER A 112 34.88 6.33 4.52
C SER A 112 36.00 7.39 4.56
N THR A 113 36.16 8.18 3.51
CA THR A 113 37.30 9.07 3.30
C THR A 113 36.79 10.51 3.23
N GLU A 114 37.12 11.31 4.26
CA GLU A 114 36.79 12.72 4.32
C GLU A 114 37.38 13.47 3.10
N GLY A 115 36.52 14.13 2.32
CA GLY A 115 36.94 15.13 1.33
C GLY A 115 36.58 14.85 -0.13
N ASP A 116 36.13 13.64 -0.49
CA ASP A 116 35.68 13.39 -1.86
C ASP A 116 34.26 13.91 -2.12
N LYS A 117 34.04 14.45 -3.32
CA LYS A 117 32.71 14.84 -3.81
C LYS A 117 31.88 13.57 -4.01
N ASN A 118 31.26 13.09 -2.93
CA ASN A 118 30.44 11.89 -2.93
C ASN A 118 29.05 12.07 -3.57
N GLU A 119 28.86 13.15 -4.34
CA GLU A 119 27.57 13.42 -4.99
C GLU A 119 27.38 12.48 -6.17
N LEU A 120 26.32 11.67 -6.10
CA LEU A 120 25.93 10.74 -7.15
C LEU A 120 24.84 11.37 -8.04
N PRO A 121 24.77 10.98 -9.32
CA PRO A 121 23.62 11.31 -10.14
C PRO A 121 22.35 10.62 -9.61
N ASN A 122 21.19 11.22 -9.89
CA ASN A 122 19.89 10.68 -9.52
C ASN A 122 19.42 9.57 -10.49
N ASN A 123 20.20 8.50 -10.60
CA ASN A 123 19.93 7.35 -11.47
C ASN A 123 20.02 6.02 -10.71
N GLN A 124 19.82 6.06 -9.40
CA GLN A 124 19.91 4.87 -8.56
C GLN A 124 18.84 3.86 -8.94
N LYS A 125 19.19 2.59 -8.77
CA LYS A 125 18.29 1.48 -9.09
C LYS A 125 17.14 1.51 -8.09
N ASP A 126 15.92 1.40 -8.61
CA ASP A 126 14.67 1.31 -7.86
C ASP A 126 14.28 2.58 -7.06
N ILE A 127 15.22 3.44 -6.65
CA ILE A 127 14.96 4.67 -5.89
C ILE A 127 15.39 5.91 -6.68
N HIS A 128 14.49 6.89 -6.81
CA HIS A 128 14.76 8.18 -7.42
C HIS A 128 14.41 9.34 -6.49
N LEU A 129 15.29 10.32 -6.37
CA LEU A 129 15.02 11.57 -5.68
C LEU A 129 14.02 12.42 -6.47
N VAL A 130 13.03 12.98 -5.79
CA VAL A 130 12.05 13.93 -6.34
C VAL A 130 12.01 15.19 -5.46
N GLU A 131 11.23 16.19 -5.87
CA GLU A 131 11.26 17.54 -5.28
C GLU A 131 11.07 17.59 -3.75
N ASP A 132 10.19 16.75 -3.22
CA ASP A 132 9.75 16.72 -1.82
C ASP A 132 9.93 15.33 -1.17
N GLY A 133 10.72 14.44 -1.78
CA GLY A 133 10.85 13.07 -1.29
C GLY A 133 11.61 12.12 -2.21
N ILE A 134 11.29 10.83 -2.14
CA ILE A 134 11.80 9.78 -3.04
C ILE A 134 10.66 9.00 -3.68
N VAL A 135 10.89 8.47 -4.87
CA VAL A 135 10.04 7.47 -5.52
C VAL A 135 10.77 6.14 -5.49
N VAL A 136 10.13 5.15 -4.87
CA VAL A 136 10.64 3.78 -4.77
C VAL A 136 9.82 2.90 -5.71
N SER A 137 10.51 2.16 -6.57
CA SER A 137 9.98 1.14 -7.45
C SER A 137 10.20 -0.23 -6.81
N TYR A 138 9.18 -1.09 -6.85
CA TYR A 138 9.24 -2.44 -6.31
C TYR A 138 8.59 -3.43 -7.28
N LYS A 139 8.98 -4.71 -7.19
CA LYS A 139 8.47 -5.80 -8.02
C LYS A 139 7.46 -6.65 -7.28
#